data_AF-A0A1M3KEH1-F1
#
_entry.id   AF-A0A1M3KEH1-F1
#
_cell.length_a   1.000
_cell.length_b   1.000
_cell.length_c   1.000
_cell.angle_alpha   90.00
_cell.angle_beta   90.00
_cell.angle_gamma   90.00
#
_symmetry.space_group_name_H-M   'P 1'
#
loop_
_entity.id
_entity.type
_entity.pdbx_description
1 polymer ?
#
loop_
_entity_poly.entity_id
_entity_poly.type
_entity_poly.pdbx_seq_one_letter_code
_entity_poly.pdbx_strand_id
1 'polypeptide(L)'
;MSKKTFFLIALIAFLLLGSSSMQLPGRIQASAKADSQIPPSTLEYLLAQQQADGGLPGLSGVSDPSTTARALLALRGLQLEADILTNSDGISARTYLAENYPLYVYDNNGLLYPASAGLVLAAQPQIDKQTSPLAAAILAVLQPDGSFATKASSDFVSGAASDSNQAFSLLGLSAAGVSIPSEAVQYLLDRQMDDGTWDNGFGSDPDTTAVAVIALLSSGQVKNDHPAIVKALDYFRTTQLDNGAWRPAWDSGDLNVDTSGWITLAIITAGEDLAKWSRNGQSPSEAILTQLQPDGSIGGEYVNVYSTVEALLGLAKGPLFSIVPPQPAATDTQMPQDSEPAVSRAGLVVTMADGSSLLRCVEFQEQAISGFDLLTASGLTLETAVDPLRGMAVCSIEAEGCPGSSCFCDMPNYWSYWHLQEGSWSYAGSGAGTSAVSDGAVEGWSWGEGTEPAIVDFDQICGSESTLYLPALAGQSSTPIAQSTSYNKILLPAIGNPTQQNEVQPLNYLLYGTFIFILLLLLIIFVVIKKKKQ
;
A
#
# COMPACT_ATOMS: atom_id res chain seq x y z
N MET A 1 -57.62 -17.18 41.42
CA MET A 1 -56.28 -17.46 40.88
C MET A 1 -55.61 -18.54 41.72
N SER A 2 -55.10 -19.60 41.09
CA SER A 2 -54.42 -20.72 41.75
C SER A 2 -53.12 -20.26 42.43
N LYS A 3 -52.68 -20.92 43.51
CA LYS A 3 -51.39 -20.66 44.19
C LYS A 3 -50.19 -20.66 43.23
N LYS A 4 -50.28 -21.34 42.09
CA LYS A 4 -49.27 -21.34 41.02
C LYS A 4 -49.22 -20.01 40.23
N THR A 5 -50.36 -19.34 40.06
CA THR A 5 -50.46 -18.01 39.43
C THR A 5 -49.90 -16.90 40.31
N PHE A 6 -49.98 -17.04 41.65
CA PHE A 6 -49.42 -16.07 42.58
C PHE A 6 -47.88 -16.15 42.64
N PHE A 7 -47.32 -17.36 42.55
CA PHE A 7 -45.87 -17.56 42.48
C PHE A 7 -45.26 -17.03 41.17
N LEU A 8 -45.96 -17.17 40.05
CA LEU A 8 -45.48 -16.67 38.76
C LEU A 8 -45.48 -15.14 38.68
N ILE A 9 -46.48 -14.48 39.27
CA ILE A 9 -46.55 -13.02 39.33
C ILE A 9 -45.53 -12.45 40.34
N ALA A 10 -45.28 -13.14 41.46
CA ALA A 10 -44.25 -12.75 42.41
C ALA A 10 -42.82 -12.91 41.85
N LEU A 11 -42.57 -13.92 41.00
CA LEU A 11 -41.28 -14.12 40.33
C LEU A 11 -41.02 -13.05 39.25
N ILE A 12 -42.07 -12.64 38.52
CA ILE A 12 -41.99 -11.57 37.51
C ILE A 12 -41.82 -10.19 38.19
N ALA A 13 -42.45 -9.95 39.34
CA ALA A 13 -42.26 -8.72 40.11
C ALA A 13 -40.86 -8.63 40.75
N PHE A 14 -40.26 -9.76 41.14
CA PHE A 14 -38.89 -9.80 41.68
C PHE A 14 -37.82 -9.63 40.59
N LEU A 15 -38.08 -10.08 39.36
CA LEU A 15 -37.23 -9.86 38.19
C LEU A 15 -37.34 -8.43 37.62
N LEU A 16 -38.41 -7.69 37.94
CA LEU A 16 -38.62 -6.29 37.52
C LEU A 16 -38.17 -5.24 38.54
N LEU A 17 -37.67 -5.64 39.72
CA LEU A 17 -37.19 -4.73 40.78
C LEU A 17 -35.68 -4.88 41.08
N GLY A 18 -34.94 -5.60 40.24
CA GLY A 18 -33.52 -5.91 40.43
C GLY A 18 -32.52 -5.16 39.55
N SER A 19 -32.93 -4.13 38.80
CA SER A 19 -32.00 -3.27 38.05
C SER A 19 -31.76 -1.96 38.79
N SER A 20 -31.07 -2.06 39.93
CA SER A 20 -30.40 -0.92 40.54
C SER A 20 -29.38 -0.37 39.54
N SER A 21 -29.61 0.87 39.15
CA SER A 21 -28.76 1.77 38.38
C SER A 21 -27.27 1.63 38.77
N MET A 22 -26.52 0.89 37.97
CA MET A 22 -25.07 1.12 37.84
C MET A 22 -24.91 2.41 37.04
N GLN A 23 -24.58 3.49 37.73
CA GLN A 23 -24.08 4.70 37.11
C GLN A 23 -22.74 4.37 36.45
N LEU A 24 -22.77 4.25 35.12
CA LEU A 24 -21.57 4.34 34.29
C LEU A 24 -20.86 5.68 34.60
N PRO A 25 -19.54 5.68 34.81
CA PRO A 25 -18.81 6.93 34.93
C PRO A 25 -18.89 7.70 33.60
N GLY A 26 -19.49 8.88 33.67
CA GLY A 26 -19.31 9.98 32.72
C GLY A 26 -19.65 9.69 31.25
N ARG A 27 -20.93 9.77 30.88
CA ARG A 27 -21.28 10.25 29.54
C ARG A 27 -20.73 11.67 29.43
N ILE A 28 -19.65 11.85 28.67
CA ILE A 28 -19.34 13.14 28.08
C ILE A 28 -20.51 13.45 27.15
N GLN A 29 -21.47 14.24 27.63
CA GLN A 29 -22.33 15.01 26.75
C GLN A 29 -21.46 16.09 26.11
N ALA A 30 -20.75 15.72 25.04
CA ALA A 30 -20.16 16.67 24.14
C ALA A 30 -21.21 17.03 23.09
N SER A 31 -21.81 18.19 23.29
CA SER A 31 -22.42 18.97 22.22
C SER A 31 -21.36 19.24 21.14
N ALA A 32 -21.50 18.60 19.97
CA ALA A 32 -20.88 19.06 18.73
C ALA A 32 -21.77 18.67 17.56
N LYS A 33 -22.63 19.60 17.14
CA LYS A 33 -23.22 19.58 15.80
C LYS A 33 -22.17 20.23 14.89
N ALA A 34 -21.76 19.50 13.84
CA ALA A 34 -20.74 19.82 12.82
C ALA A 34 -19.27 19.60 13.24
N ASP A 35 -18.67 18.46 12.84
CA ASP A 35 -17.40 18.40 12.06
C ASP A 35 -16.87 16.96 11.75
N SER A 36 -17.49 15.91 12.29
CA SER A 36 -17.21 14.52 11.87
C SER A 36 -18.32 14.02 10.94
N GLN A 37 -18.08 13.99 9.63
CA GLN A 37 -19.00 13.40 8.64
C GLN A 37 -19.17 11.87 8.80
N ILE A 38 -18.37 11.23 9.67
CA ILE A 38 -18.53 9.82 10.00
C ILE A 38 -19.45 9.68 11.22
N PRO A 39 -20.51 8.87 11.14
CA PRO A 39 -21.29 8.47 12.31
C PRO A 39 -20.37 7.75 13.33
N PRO A 40 -20.35 8.15 14.62
CA PRO A 40 -19.54 7.46 15.63
C PRO A 40 -19.79 5.95 15.69
N SER A 41 -21.04 5.53 15.47
CA SER A 41 -21.44 4.13 15.38
C SER A 41 -20.70 3.36 14.29
N THR A 42 -20.31 3.99 13.19
CA THR A 42 -19.57 3.33 12.10
C THR A 42 -18.16 2.95 12.51
N LEU A 43 -17.48 3.81 13.27
CA LEU A 43 -16.16 3.46 13.81
C LEU A 43 -16.28 2.37 14.89
N GLU A 44 -17.29 2.47 15.76
CA GLU A 44 -17.58 1.44 16.76
C GLU A 44 -17.86 0.08 16.10
N TYR A 45 -18.62 0.07 15.00
CA TYR A 45 -18.85 -1.11 14.18
C TYR A 45 -17.54 -1.72 13.68
N LEU A 46 -16.69 -0.93 13.01
CA LEU A 46 -15.42 -1.44 12.47
C LEU A 46 -14.50 -2.00 13.56
N LEU A 47 -14.40 -1.33 14.70
CA LEU A 47 -13.63 -1.81 15.86
C LEU A 47 -14.21 -3.12 16.42
N ALA A 48 -15.52 -3.26 16.46
CA ALA A 48 -16.17 -4.50 16.90
C ALA A 48 -16.00 -5.66 15.90
N GLN A 49 -15.74 -5.36 14.62
CA GLN A 49 -15.47 -6.36 13.59
C GLN A 49 -13.99 -6.71 13.44
N GLN A 50 -13.09 -5.91 14.01
CA GLN A 50 -11.65 -6.15 13.95
C GLN A 50 -11.31 -7.49 14.64
N GLN A 51 -10.53 -8.31 13.95
CA GLN A 51 -10.17 -9.64 14.43
C GLN A 51 -8.97 -9.58 15.40
N ALA A 52 -8.69 -10.71 16.05
CA ALA A 52 -7.61 -10.80 17.04
C ALA A 52 -6.22 -10.50 16.46
N ASP A 53 -6.01 -10.77 15.16
CA ASP A 53 -4.77 -10.44 14.43
C ASP A 53 -4.68 -8.98 13.99
N GLY A 54 -5.67 -8.14 14.33
CA GLY A 54 -5.75 -6.74 13.95
C GLY A 54 -6.36 -6.49 12.56
N GLY A 55 -6.62 -7.54 11.78
CA GLY A 55 -7.21 -7.42 10.45
C GLY A 55 -8.71 -7.15 10.48
N LEU A 56 -9.22 -6.58 9.38
CA LEU A 56 -10.65 -6.46 9.13
C LEU A 56 -11.13 -7.59 8.22
N PRO A 57 -12.29 -8.19 8.50
CA PRO A 57 -12.76 -9.33 7.74
C PRO A 57 -13.25 -8.93 6.36
N GLY A 58 -12.87 -9.72 5.35
CA GLY A 58 -13.43 -9.61 4.00
C GLY A 58 -14.74 -10.38 3.85
N LEU A 59 -15.14 -10.67 2.60
CA LEU A 59 -16.39 -11.39 2.31
C LEU A 59 -16.43 -12.83 2.85
N SER A 60 -15.27 -13.44 3.09
CA SER A 60 -15.14 -14.77 3.70
C SER A 60 -15.36 -14.76 5.22
N GLY A 61 -15.43 -13.58 5.84
CA GLY A 61 -15.57 -13.41 7.29
C GLY A 61 -14.27 -13.57 8.07
N VAL A 62 -13.13 -13.81 7.40
CA VAL A 62 -11.79 -13.81 8.01
C VAL A 62 -11.03 -12.56 7.60
N SER A 63 -10.02 -12.18 8.42
CA SER A 63 -9.14 -11.05 8.14
C SER A 63 -8.61 -11.07 6.71
N ASP A 64 -8.75 -9.95 6.02
CA ASP A 64 -8.43 -9.80 4.61
C ASP A 64 -7.52 -8.58 4.39
N PRO A 65 -6.32 -8.75 3.79
CA PRO A 65 -5.42 -7.64 3.49
C PRO A 65 -6.05 -6.58 2.58
N SER A 66 -6.90 -6.98 1.62
CA SER A 66 -7.56 -6.05 0.70
C SER A 66 -8.53 -5.12 1.43
N THR A 67 -9.41 -5.68 2.25
CA THR A 67 -10.37 -4.94 3.09
C THR A 67 -9.66 -4.05 4.10
N THR A 68 -8.59 -4.57 4.73
CA THR A 68 -7.81 -3.81 5.70
C THR A 68 -7.08 -2.63 5.05
N ALA A 69 -6.48 -2.83 3.87
CA ALA A 69 -5.83 -1.76 3.12
C ALA A 69 -6.83 -0.66 2.72
N ARG A 70 -8.04 -1.03 2.28
CA ARG A 70 -9.12 -0.08 1.95
C ARG A 70 -9.57 0.73 3.17
N ALA A 71 -9.69 0.10 4.33
CA ALA A 71 -10.00 0.80 5.57
C ALA A 71 -8.96 1.88 5.89
N LEU A 72 -7.67 1.56 5.74
CA LEU A 72 -6.58 2.52 5.96
C LEU A 72 -6.60 3.67 4.94
N LEU A 73 -6.95 3.39 3.67
CA LEU A 73 -7.16 4.43 2.66
C LEU A 73 -8.34 5.34 3.00
N ALA A 74 -9.45 4.75 3.45
CA ALA A 74 -10.62 5.51 3.87
C ALA A 74 -10.29 6.43 5.07
N LEU A 75 -9.60 5.93 6.10
CA LEU A 75 -9.14 6.75 7.22
C LEU A 75 -8.27 7.92 6.75
N ARG A 76 -7.38 7.69 5.78
CA ARG A 76 -6.58 8.77 5.18
C ARG A 76 -7.45 9.82 4.51
N GLY A 77 -8.39 9.42 3.65
CA GLY A 77 -9.32 10.36 3.01
C GLY A 77 -10.15 11.15 4.02
N LEU A 78 -10.46 10.54 5.16
CA LEU A 78 -11.16 11.14 6.29
C LEU A 78 -10.28 12.02 7.19
N GLN A 79 -8.97 12.04 6.95
CA GLN A 79 -7.95 12.70 7.78
C GLN A 79 -7.96 12.20 9.23
N LEU A 80 -8.09 10.88 9.38
CA LEU A 80 -8.04 10.18 10.65
C LEU A 80 -6.73 9.41 10.80
N GLU A 81 -6.23 9.38 12.03
CA GLU A 81 -5.06 8.58 12.37
C GLU A 81 -5.36 7.10 12.18
N ALA A 82 -4.47 6.39 11.49
CA ALA A 82 -4.70 4.99 11.17
C ALA A 82 -4.69 4.07 12.42
N ASP A 83 -4.14 4.52 13.56
CA ASP A 83 -4.09 3.74 14.83
C ASP A 83 -5.44 3.69 15.54
N ILE A 84 -6.42 4.44 15.04
CA ILE A 84 -7.79 4.32 15.51
C ILE A 84 -8.32 2.89 15.32
N LEU A 85 -7.86 2.14 14.31
CA LEU A 85 -8.18 0.72 14.14
C LEU A 85 -7.16 -0.15 14.85
N THR A 86 -7.20 -0.12 16.18
CA THR A 86 -6.40 -0.99 17.06
C THR A 86 -7.32 -1.78 17.97
N ASN A 87 -7.16 -3.10 17.97
CA ASN A 87 -8.02 -3.98 18.76
C ASN A 87 -7.68 -3.91 20.27
N SER A 88 -8.46 -4.60 21.10
CA SER A 88 -8.27 -4.59 22.56
C SER A 88 -6.92 -5.15 23.03
N ASP A 89 -6.26 -5.94 22.20
CA ASP A 89 -4.94 -6.53 22.48
C ASP A 89 -3.78 -5.63 22.02
N GLY A 90 -4.09 -4.46 21.46
CA GLY A 90 -3.09 -3.48 20.99
C GLY A 90 -2.55 -3.76 19.59
N ILE A 91 -3.16 -4.69 18.83
CA ILE A 91 -2.75 -5.01 17.47
C ILE A 91 -3.53 -4.13 16.48
N SER A 92 -2.80 -3.35 15.70
CA SER A 92 -3.38 -2.40 14.74
C SER A 92 -3.65 -3.03 13.38
N ALA A 93 -4.59 -2.44 12.62
CA ALA A 93 -4.81 -2.77 11.21
C ALA A 93 -3.55 -2.57 10.35
N ARG A 94 -2.67 -1.63 10.72
CA ARG A 94 -1.39 -1.43 10.04
C ARG A 94 -0.42 -2.58 10.32
N THR A 95 -0.35 -3.03 11.57
CA THR A 95 0.46 -4.19 11.97
C THR A 95 0.01 -5.43 11.20
N TYR A 96 -1.30 -5.72 11.20
CA TYR A 96 -1.87 -6.81 10.43
C TYR A 96 -1.46 -6.73 8.95
N LEU A 97 -1.67 -5.57 8.33
CA LEU A 97 -1.40 -5.40 6.91
C LEU A 97 0.10 -5.61 6.61
N ALA A 98 0.99 -5.03 7.41
CA ALA A 98 2.44 -5.15 7.25
C ALA A 98 2.93 -6.61 7.33
N GLU A 99 2.33 -7.42 8.21
CA GLU A 99 2.70 -8.83 8.39
C GLU A 99 2.09 -9.76 7.33
N ASN A 100 0.90 -9.43 6.81
CA ASN A 100 0.10 -10.35 6.00
C ASN A 100 0.03 -10.00 4.50
N TYR A 101 0.42 -8.79 4.09
CA TYR A 101 0.34 -8.40 2.68
C TYR A 101 1.14 -9.28 1.71
N PRO A 102 2.30 -9.92 2.06
CA PRO A 102 3.04 -10.74 1.10
C PRO A 102 2.21 -11.89 0.51
N LEU A 103 1.30 -12.47 1.29
CA LEU A 103 0.40 -13.54 0.84
C LEU A 103 -0.70 -13.04 -0.12
N TYR A 104 -0.94 -11.73 -0.15
CA TYR A 104 -1.95 -11.09 -0.98
C TYR A 104 -1.36 -10.48 -2.26
N VAL A 105 -0.13 -9.97 -2.21
CA VAL A 105 0.50 -9.28 -3.34
C VAL A 105 1.32 -10.23 -4.23
N TYR A 106 1.57 -11.47 -3.80
CA TYR A 106 2.28 -12.48 -4.59
C TYR A 106 1.46 -13.77 -4.75
N ASP A 107 1.61 -14.45 -5.88
CA ASP A 107 1.10 -15.80 -6.07
C ASP A 107 2.01 -16.86 -5.40
N ASN A 108 1.61 -18.13 -5.46
CA ASN A 108 2.37 -19.25 -4.89
C ASN A 108 3.75 -19.48 -5.56
N ASN A 109 4.01 -18.84 -6.71
CA ASN A 109 5.30 -18.88 -7.41
C ASN A 109 6.15 -17.62 -7.14
N GLY A 110 5.68 -16.70 -6.29
CA GLY A 110 6.35 -15.44 -6.00
C GLY A 110 6.17 -14.37 -7.08
N LEU A 111 5.18 -14.52 -7.98
CA LEU A 111 4.87 -13.52 -9.00
C LEU A 111 3.92 -12.46 -8.45
N LEU A 112 4.21 -11.19 -8.71
CA LEU A 112 3.46 -10.05 -8.18
C LEU A 112 2.07 -9.90 -8.83
N TYR A 113 1.06 -9.57 -8.05
CA TYR A 113 -0.22 -9.00 -8.52
C TYR A 113 -0.14 -7.46 -8.47
N PRO A 114 -0.02 -6.76 -9.61
CA PRO A 114 0.23 -5.31 -9.62
C PRO A 114 -0.85 -4.50 -8.88
N ALA A 115 -2.14 -4.82 -9.09
CA ALA A 115 -3.22 -4.12 -8.39
C ALA A 115 -3.16 -4.29 -6.87
N SER A 116 -3.00 -5.52 -6.40
CA SER A 116 -2.88 -5.84 -4.97
C SER A 116 -1.69 -5.11 -4.34
N ALA A 117 -0.54 -5.13 -5.03
CA ALA A 117 0.67 -4.44 -4.60
C ALA A 117 0.45 -2.92 -4.52
N GLY A 118 -0.14 -2.33 -5.55
CA GLY A 118 -0.43 -0.90 -5.60
C GLY A 118 -1.39 -0.44 -4.51
N LEU A 119 -2.45 -1.21 -4.24
CA LEU A 119 -3.38 -0.96 -3.13
C LEU A 119 -2.67 -0.97 -1.77
N VAL A 120 -1.87 -2.01 -1.50
CA VAL A 120 -1.14 -2.13 -0.23
C VAL A 120 -0.15 -0.98 -0.06
N LEU A 121 0.61 -0.66 -1.11
CA LEU A 121 1.54 0.46 -1.12
C LEU A 121 0.81 1.80 -0.87
N ALA A 122 -0.37 1.98 -1.46
CA ALA A 122 -1.20 3.15 -1.20
C ALA A 122 -1.61 3.23 0.28
N ALA A 123 -1.96 2.11 0.90
CA ALA A 123 -2.42 2.03 2.29
C ALA A 123 -1.31 2.22 3.35
N GLN A 124 -0.05 1.90 3.05
CA GLN A 124 1.08 2.07 3.97
C GLN A 124 1.27 3.54 4.45
N PRO A 125 1.90 3.80 5.63
CA PRO A 125 2.22 5.15 6.08
C PRO A 125 3.37 5.76 5.27
N GLN A 126 3.46 7.08 5.17
CA GLN A 126 4.40 7.76 4.25
C GLN A 126 5.89 7.45 4.51
N ILE A 127 6.28 7.23 5.77
CA ILE A 127 7.66 6.87 6.16
C ILE A 127 8.09 5.53 5.54
N ASP A 128 7.15 4.60 5.30
CA ASP A 128 7.43 3.27 4.78
C ASP A 128 7.51 3.22 3.23
N LYS A 129 7.35 4.36 2.54
CA LYS A 129 7.13 4.39 1.09
C LYS A 129 8.33 4.72 0.22
N GLN A 130 9.25 5.58 0.67
CA GLN A 130 10.42 5.98 -0.12
C GLN A 130 11.48 4.87 -0.26
N THR A 131 11.54 3.96 0.70
CA THR A 131 12.40 2.77 0.67
C THR A 131 11.60 1.48 0.43
N SER A 132 10.34 1.59 -0.04
CA SER A 132 9.42 0.45 -0.10
C SER A 132 9.89 -0.58 -1.12
N PRO A 133 10.20 -1.82 -0.70
CA PRO A 133 10.49 -2.91 -1.62
C PRO A 133 9.30 -3.20 -2.55
N LEU A 134 8.08 -2.86 -2.12
CA LEU A 134 6.87 -3.05 -2.89
C LEU A 134 6.77 -2.06 -4.06
N ALA A 135 7.20 -0.81 -3.88
CA ALA A 135 7.28 0.16 -4.98
C ALA A 135 8.29 -0.31 -6.05
N ALA A 136 9.47 -0.78 -5.61
CA ALA A 136 10.46 -1.36 -6.51
C ALA A 136 9.93 -2.60 -7.24
N ALA A 137 9.21 -3.49 -6.55
CA ALA A 137 8.59 -4.65 -7.15
C ALA A 137 7.54 -4.29 -8.22
N ILE A 138 6.72 -3.26 -7.98
CA ILE A 138 5.77 -2.76 -8.99
C ILE A 138 6.51 -2.21 -10.21
N LEU A 139 7.54 -1.38 -10.02
CA LEU A 139 8.33 -0.84 -11.13
C LEU A 139 9.04 -1.94 -11.93
N ALA A 140 9.50 -3.00 -11.28
CA ALA A 140 10.19 -4.11 -11.93
C ALA A 140 9.29 -4.94 -12.87
N VAL A 141 7.97 -4.81 -12.77
CA VAL A 141 7.01 -5.52 -13.63
C VAL A 141 6.44 -4.64 -14.75
N LEU A 142 6.96 -3.41 -14.91
CA LEU A 142 6.68 -2.57 -16.06
C LEU A 142 7.15 -3.24 -17.35
N GLN A 143 6.24 -3.36 -18.31
CA GLN A 143 6.49 -3.92 -19.63
C GLN A 143 6.89 -2.82 -20.63
N PRO A 144 7.53 -3.18 -21.77
CA PRO A 144 7.94 -2.20 -22.79
C PRO A 144 6.79 -1.38 -23.40
N ASP A 145 5.55 -1.86 -23.31
CA ASP A 145 4.36 -1.15 -23.79
C ASP A 145 3.76 -0.18 -22.75
N GLY A 146 4.35 -0.08 -21.56
CA GLY A 146 3.87 0.74 -20.45
C GLY A 146 2.93 0.03 -19.48
N SER A 147 2.55 -1.22 -19.74
CA SER A 147 1.69 -1.97 -18.83
C SER A 147 2.44 -2.50 -17.61
N PHE A 148 1.83 -2.43 -16.42
CA PHE A 148 2.27 -3.22 -15.27
C PHE A 148 1.62 -4.61 -15.36
N ALA A 149 2.44 -5.63 -15.62
CA ALA A 149 1.92 -6.97 -15.86
C ALA A 149 2.90 -8.07 -15.43
N THR A 150 2.34 -9.19 -14.99
CA THR A 150 3.04 -10.43 -14.66
C THR A 150 2.26 -11.64 -15.16
N LYS A 151 2.77 -12.84 -14.87
CA LYS A 151 2.07 -14.11 -15.08
C LYS A 151 1.40 -14.63 -13.80
N ALA A 152 1.34 -13.81 -12.75
CA ALA A 152 0.69 -14.20 -11.50
C ALA A 152 -0.77 -14.57 -11.77
N SER A 153 -1.23 -15.66 -11.17
CA SER A 153 -2.60 -16.14 -11.37
C SER A 153 -3.04 -17.01 -10.20
N SER A 154 -4.20 -16.70 -9.64
CA SER A 154 -4.86 -17.51 -8.62
C SER A 154 -6.36 -17.25 -8.67
N ASP A 155 -7.16 -18.30 -8.84
CA ASP A 155 -8.62 -18.24 -8.92
C ASP A 155 -9.14 -17.07 -9.80
N PHE A 156 -9.62 -16.00 -9.18
CA PHE A 156 -10.20 -14.82 -9.82
C PHE A 156 -9.25 -13.61 -9.88
N VAL A 157 -8.01 -13.75 -9.44
CA VAL A 157 -6.99 -12.69 -9.44
C VAL A 157 -5.92 -12.99 -10.48
N SER A 158 -5.59 -12.00 -11.29
CA SER A 158 -4.58 -12.11 -12.34
C SER A 158 -3.61 -10.94 -12.30
N GLY A 159 -2.34 -11.24 -12.53
CA GLY A 159 -1.30 -10.25 -12.77
C GLY A 159 -1.19 -9.80 -14.22
N ALA A 160 -1.99 -10.36 -15.14
CA ALA A 160 -1.98 -9.96 -16.55
C ALA A 160 -2.36 -8.47 -16.72
N ALA A 161 -1.87 -7.84 -17.80
CA ALA A 161 -2.16 -6.44 -18.08
C ALA A 161 -3.69 -6.19 -18.08
N SER A 162 -4.14 -5.27 -17.24
CA SER A 162 -5.54 -4.86 -17.11
C SER A 162 -5.61 -3.42 -16.58
N ASP A 163 -6.76 -2.77 -16.79
CA ASP A 163 -6.95 -1.38 -16.37
C ASP A 163 -6.86 -1.25 -14.84
N SER A 164 -7.38 -2.25 -14.10
CA SER A 164 -7.28 -2.31 -12.65
C SER A 164 -5.83 -2.50 -12.18
N ASN A 165 -5.05 -3.40 -12.80
CA ASN A 165 -3.63 -3.57 -12.49
C ASN A 165 -2.84 -2.29 -12.74
N GLN A 166 -3.13 -1.60 -13.84
CA GLN A 166 -2.51 -0.33 -14.15
C GLN A 166 -2.89 0.77 -13.15
N ALA A 167 -4.19 1.00 -12.93
CA ALA A 167 -4.69 2.08 -12.10
C ALA A 167 -4.23 1.96 -10.64
N PHE A 168 -4.31 0.78 -10.02
CA PHE A 168 -3.84 0.59 -8.65
C PHE A 168 -2.32 0.68 -8.54
N SER A 169 -1.55 0.21 -9.53
CA SER A 169 -0.09 0.38 -9.55
C SER A 169 0.30 1.85 -9.56
N LEU A 170 -0.33 2.64 -10.44
CA LEU A 170 -0.14 4.09 -10.50
C LEU A 170 -0.55 4.76 -9.19
N LEU A 171 -1.68 4.37 -8.60
CA LEU A 171 -2.15 4.89 -7.30
C LEU A 171 -1.12 4.63 -6.19
N GLY A 172 -0.61 3.41 -6.10
CA GLY A 172 0.39 3.02 -5.11
C GLY A 172 1.70 3.78 -5.26
N LEU A 173 2.24 3.84 -6.49
CA LEU A 173 3.47 4.58 -6.78
C LEU A 173 3.32 6.09 -6.51
N SER A 174 2.18 6.67 -6.87
CA SER A 174 1.84 8.07 -6.58
C SER A 174 1.82 8.31 -5.08
N ALA A 175 1.15 7.42 -4.35
CA ALA A 175 1.08 7.46 -2.91
C ALA A 175 2.44 7.34 -2.22
N ALA A 176 3.41 6.72 -2.90
CA ALA A 176 4.77 6.55 -2.44
C ALA A 176 5.71 7.70 -2.79
N GLY A 177 5.25 8.67 -3.59
CA GLY A 177 6.10 9.75 -4.08
C GLY A 177 7.22 9.27 -5.01
N VAL A 178 7.09 8.06 -5.56
CA VAL A 178 8.07 7.48 -6.49
C VAL A 178 7.75 7.98 -7.90
N SER A 179 8.79 8.34 -8.66
CA SER A 179 8.60 8.77 -10.05
C SER A 179 7.97 7.66 -10.89
N ILE A 180 6.84 7.97 -11.50
CA ILE A 180 6.10 7.05 -12.36
C ILE A 180 6.56 7.24 -13.81
N PRO A 181 6.97 6.17 -14.52
CA PRO A 181 7.31 6.26 -15.94
C PRO A 181 6.13 6.76 -16.78
N SER A 182 6.37 7.73 -17.66
CA SER A 182 5.32 8.40 -18.44
C SER A 182 4.55 7.45 -19.36
N GLU A 183 5.22 6.41 -19.87
CA GLU A 183 4.62 5.35 -20.68
C GLU A 183 3.57 4.56 -19.89
N ALA A 184 3.71 4.45 -18.56
CA ALA A 184 2.72 3.78 -17.72
C ALA A 184 1.45 4.62 -17.56
N VAL A 185 1.60 5.95 -17.44
CA VAL A 185 0.46 6.87 -17.43
C VAL A 185 -0.23 6.88 -18.80
N GLN A 186 0.56 6.95 -19.88
CA GLN A 186 0.05 6.94 -21.25
C GLN A 186 -0.69 5.63 -21.57
N TYR A 187 -0.17 4.49 -21.13
CA TYR A 187 -0.84 3.20 -21.30
C TYR A 187 -2.25 3.23 -20.69
N LEU A 188 -2.43 3.79 -19.49
CA LEU A 188 -3.78 3.90 -18.91
C LEU A 188 -4.67 4.86 -19.70
N LEU A 189 -4.14 6.01 -20.16
CA LEU A 189 -4.89 6.96 -20.99
C LEU A 189 -5.39 6.32 -22.30
N ASP A 190 -4.53 5.54 -22.97
CA ASP A 190 -4.84 4.90 -24.25
C ASP A 190 -5.89 3.79 -24.14
N ARG A 191 -6.16 3.30 -22.92
CA ARG A 191 -7.16 2.27 -22.66
C ARG A 191 -8.56 2.81 -22.36
N GLN A 192 -8.71 4.12 -22.21
CA GLN A 192 -10.04 4.69 -22.00
C GLN A 192 -10.98 4.34 -23.16
N MET A 193 -12.17 3.84 -22.81
CA MET A 193 -13.20 3.44 -23.76
C MET A 193 -13.93 4.66 -24.37
N ASP A 194 -14.70 4.41 -25.42
CA ASP A 194 -15.44 5.44 -26.17
C ASP A 194 -16.49 6.19 -25.32
N ASP A 195 -17.00 5.57 -24.26
CA ASP A 195 -17.95 6.15 -23.30
C ASP A 195 -17.26 6.89 -22.13
N GLY A 196 -15.93 6.84 -22.03
CA GLY A 196 -15.16 7.52 -20.99
C GLY A 196 -14.75 6.64 -19.81
N THR A 197 -15.09 5.35 -19.84
CA THR A 197 -14.77 4.41 -18.76
C THR A 197 -13.48 3.64 -19.01
N TRP A 198 -13.07 2.89 -17.98
CA TRP A 198 -12.09 1.82 -18.06
C TRP A 198 -12.74 0.47 -17.80
N ASP A 199 -12.10 -0.59 -18.29
CA ASP A 199 -12.60 -1.97 -18.34
C ASP A 199 -12.17 -2.79 -17.12
N ASN A 200 -13.12 -3.46 -16.45
CA ASN A 200 -12.83 -4.39 -15.35
C ASN A 200 -12.52 -5.84 -15.81
N GLY A 201 -12.41 -6.07 -17.11
CA GLY A 201 -12.31 -7.38 -17.77
C GLY A 201 -13.62 -7.87 -18.39
N PHE A 202 -14.74 -7.20 -18.13
CA PHE A 202 -16.07 -7.51 -18.66
C PHE A 202 -16.73 -6.34 -19.41
N GLY A 203 -16.01 -5.22 -19.58
CA GLY A 203 -16.45 -4.01 -20.24
C GLY A 203 -16.45 -2.79 -19.31
N SER A 204 -17.14 -1.74 -19.77
CA SER A 204 -17.33 -0.46 -19.09
C SER A 204 -17.72 -0.64 -17.62
N ASP A 205 -16.89 -0.14 -16.71
CA ASP A 205 -17.02 -0.36 -15.27
C ASP A 205 -16.84 0.95 -14.46
N PRO A 206 -17.82 1.36 -13.64
CA PRO A 206 -17.76 2.62 -12.90
C PRO A 206 -16.67 2.64 -11.81
N ASP A 207 -16.45 1.52 -11.11
CA ASP A 207 -15.48 1.41 -10.03
C ASP A 207 -14.04 1.52 -10.56
N THR A 208 -13.71 0.76 -11.61
CA THR A 208 -12.41 0.82 -12.30
C THR A 208 -12.18 2.22 -12.89
N THR A 209 -13.22 2.85 -13.43
CA THR A 209 -13.15 4.22 -13.94
C THR A 209 -12.81 5.23 -12.84
N ALA A 210 -13.43 5.10 -11.66
CA ALA A 210 -13.14 5.97 -10.53
C ALA A 210 -11.71 5.81 -10.02
N VAL A 211 -11.21 4.58 -9.89
CA VAL A 211 -9.82 4.32 -9.51
C VAL A 211 -8.85 4.86 -10.56
N ALA A 212 -9.15 4.70 -11.86
CA ALA A 212 -8.33 5.25 -12.95
C ALA A 212 -8.24 6.79 -12.88
N VAL A 213 -9.36 7.49 -12.65
CA VAL A 213 -9.37 8.95 -12.46
C VAL A 213 -8.51 9.36 -11.27
N ILE A 214 -8.67 8.71 -10.11
CA ILE A 214 -7.88 9.00 -8.91
C ILE A 214 -6.39 8.77 -9.18
N ALA A 215 -6.03 7.66 -9.81
CA ALA A 215 -4.65 7.30 -10.10
C ALA A 215 -3.99 8.27 -11.10
N LEU A 216 -4.68 8.61 -12.19
CA LEU A 216 -4.19 9.55 -13.21
C LEU A 216 -3.93 10.93 -12.61
N LEU A 217 -4.87 11.46 -11.83
CA LEU A 217 -4.70 12.74 -11.15
C LEU A 217 -3.60 12.69 -10.08
N SER A 218 -3.55 11.60 -9.30
CA SER A 218 -2.54 11.42 -8.25
C SER A 218 -1.13 11.25 -8.81
N SER A 219 -0.98 10.79 -10.05
CA SER A 219 0.32 10.69 -10.73
C SER A 219 1.00 12.05 -10.92
N GLY A 220 0.22 13.14 -10.83
CA GLY A 220 0.64 14.50 -11.14
C GLY A 220 0.87 14.78 -12.63
N GLN A 221 0.94 13.75 -13.48
CA GLN A 221 1.18 13.88 -14.92
C GLN A 221 -0.09 14.25 -15.70
N VAL A 222 -1.27 14.03 -15.11
CA VAL A 222 -2.58 14.35 -15.71
C VAL A 222 -3.27 15.43 -14.89
N LYS A 223 -3.71 16.49 -15.57
CA LYS A 223 -4.46 17.59 -14.95
C LYS A 223 -5.97 17.30 -14.95
N ASN A 224 -6.69 18.00 -14.08
CA ASN A 224 -8.13 17.91 -13.94
C ASN A 224 -8.91 18.28 -15.23
N ASP A 225 -8.37 19.15 -16.07
CA ASP A 225 -8.97 19.54 -17.35
C ASP A 225 -8.56 18.64 -18.54
N HIS A 226 -7.80 17.56 -18.30
CA HIS A 226 -7.41 16.63 -19.34
C HIS A 226 -8.65 15.95 -19.96
N PRO A 227 -8.74 15.77 -21.30
CA PRO A 227 -9.93 15.23 -21.95
C PRO A 227 -10.40 13.89 -21.39
N ALA A 228 -9.47 13.00 -21.02
CA ALA A 228 -9.82 11.72 -20.41
C ALA A 228 -10.53 11.88 -19.05
N ILE A 229 -10.09 12.83 -18.22
CA ILE A 229 -10.72 13.11 -16.92
C ILE A 229 -12.10 13.72 -17.13
N VAL A 230 -12.22 14.71 -18.02
CA VAL A 230 -13.51 15.34 -18.37
C VAL A 230 -14.52 14.29 -18.84
N LYS A 231 -14.11 13.38 -19.72
CA LYS A 231 -14.97 12.32 -20.26
C LYS A 231 -15.45 11.33 -19.18
N ALA A 232 -14.58 11.00 -18.23
CA ALA A 232 -14.95 10.15 -17.08
C ALA A 232 -15.93 10.87 -16.13
N LEU A 233 -15.72 12.16 -15.88
CA LEU A 233 -16.67 12.97 -15.10
C LEU A 233 -18.03 13.12 -15.80
N ASP A 234 -18.04 13.25 -17.14
CA ASP A 234 -19.27 13.24 -17.93
C ASP A 234 -19.99 11.88 -17.81
N TYR A 235 -19.26 10.77 -17.84
CA TYR A 235 -19.82 9.45 -17.57
C TYR A 235 -20.45 9.36 -16.17
N PHE A 236 -19.74 9.79 -15.11
CA PHE A 236 -20.31 9.83 -13.76
C PHE A 236 -21.55 10.72 -13.71
N ARG A 237 -21.53 11.89 -14.35
CA ARG A 237 -22.66 12.83 -14.34
C ARG A 237 -23.90 12.25 -15.02
N THR A 238 -23.72 11.53 -16.12
CA THR A 238 -24.80 10.95 -16.94
C THR A 238 -25.37 9.67 -16.35
N THR A 239 -24.58 8.92 -15.59
CA THR A 239 -25.00 7.69 -14.90
C THR A 239 -25.46 7.90 -13.47
N GLN A 240 -25.32 9.12 -12.94
CA GLN A 240 -25.78 9.47 -11.59
C GLN A 240 -27.28 9.26 -11.43
N LEU A 241 -27.67 8.57 -10.37
CA LEU A 241 -29.05 8.27 -10.01
C LEU A 241 -29.76 9.51 -9.44
N ASP A 242 -31.11 9.46 -9.38
CA ASP A 242 -31.94 10.55 -8.86
C ASP A 242 -31.68 10.86 -7.37
N ASN A 243 -31.16 9.91 -6.60
CA ASN A 243 -30.76 10.09 -5.20
C ASN A 243 -29.34 10.66 -5.05
N GLY A 244 -28.63 10.93 -6.16
CA GLY A 244 -27.29 11.51 -6.15
C GLY A 244 -26.14 10.50 -6.06
N ALA A 245 -26.44 9.21 -5.94
CA ALA A 245 -25.47 8.13 -5.86
C ALA A 245 -25.29 7.41 -7.22
N TRP A 246 -24.54 6.31 -7.21
CA TRP A 246 -24.28 5.45 -8.37
C TRP A 246 -24.45 3.98 -8.03
N ARG A 247 -24.55 3.18 -9.08
CA ARG A 247 -24.49 1.72 -9.04
C ARG A 247 -24.02 1.19 -10.39
N PRO A 248 -23.37 0.01 -10.45
CA PRO A 248 -23.04 -0.61 -11.71
C PRO A 248 -24.32 -1.14 -12.39
N ALA A 249 -24.28 -1.32 -13.71
CA ALA A 249 -25.47 -1.66 -14.49
C ALA A 249 -26.12 -3.01 -14.11
N TRP A 250 -25.36 -3.92 -13.50
CA TRP A 250 -25.86 -5.21 -13.01
C TRP A 250 -26.57 -5.10 -11.66
N ASP A 251 -26.38 -4.02 -10.92
CA ASP A 251 -26.98 -3.81 -9.60
C ASP A 251 -28.35 -3.14 -9.74
N SER A 252 -29.35 -3.73 -9.09
CA SER A 252 -30.73 -3.24 -9.06
C SER A 252 -31.12 -2.52 -7.76
N GLY A 253 -30.23 -2.44 -6.78
CA GLY A 253 -30.44 -1.73 -5.50
C GLY A 253 -30.51 -0.21 -5.68
N ASP A 254 -31.16 0.50 -4.75
CA ASP A 254 -31.40 1.95 -4.86
C ASP A 254 -30.11 2.77 -5.06
N LEU A 255 -28.99 2.27 -4.54
CA LEU A 255 -27.63 2.69 -4.85
C LEU A 255 -26.65 1.56 -4.46
N ASN A 256 -25.42 1.65 -4.96
CA ASN A 256 -24.29 0.83 -4.52
C ASN A 256 -23.30 1.70 -3.75
N VAL A 257 -23.08 1.42 -2.47
CA VAL A 257 -22.21 2.27 -1.63
C VAL A 257 -20.74 2.15 -2.01
N ASP A 258 -20.33 1.02 -2.58
CA ASP A 258 -18.95 0.76 -2.98
C ASP A 258 -18.60 1.63 -4.18
N THR A 259 -19.40 1.53 -5.25
CA THR A 259 -19.28 2.36 -6.46
C THR A 259 -19.45 3.83 -6.15
N SER A 260 -20.42 4.18 -5.28
CA SER A 260 -20.64 5.57 -4.90
C SER A 260 -19.47 6.14 -4.10
N GLY A 261 -18.83 5.32 -3.25
CA GLY A 261 -17.66 5.68 -2.48
C GLY A 261 -16.49 6.08 -3.39
N TRP A 262 -16.13 5.20 -4.33
CA TRP A 262 -15.05 5.46 -5.28
C TRP A 262 -15.34 6.65 -6.21
N ILE A 263 -16.54 6.75 -6.77
CA ILE A 263 -16.89 7.88 -7.66
C ILE A 263 -16.85 9.20 -6.89
N THR A 264 -17.37 9.23 -5.67
CA THR A 264 -17.34 10.45 -4.85
C THR A 264 -15.89 10.86 -4.55
N LEU A 265 -15.02 9.90 -4.22
CA LEU A 265 -13.59 10.15 -4.04
C LEU A 265 -12.91 10.64 -5.33
N ALA A 266 -13.27 10.10 -6.49
CA ALA A 266 -12.76 10.55 -7.79
C ALA A 266 -13.15 12.01 -8.09
N ILE A 267 -14.41 12.37 -7.81
CA ILE A 267 -14.92 13.75 -7.94
C ILE A 267 -14.15 14.69 -7.01
N ILE A 268 -13.96 14.32 -5.74
CA ILE A 268 -13.16 15.09 -4.77
C ILE A 268 -11.72 15.25 -5.28
N THR A 269 -11.11 14.17 -5.79
CA THR A 269 -9.73 14.17 -6.28
C THR A 269 -9.56 15.06 -7.52
N ALA A 270 -10.59 15.16 -8.37
CA ALA A 270 -10.63 16.08 -9.50
C ALA A 270 -10.76 17.57 -9.10
N GLY A 271 -10.96 17.86 -7.80
CA GLY A 271 -11.17 19.21 -7.29
C GLY A 271 -12.56 19.76 -7.60
N GLU A 272 -13.52 18.89 -7.92
CA GLU A 272 -14.91 19.27 -8.16
C GLU A 272 -15.63 19.63 -6.86
N ASP A 273 -16.54 20.59 -6.95
CA ASP A 273 -17.42 20.96 -5.83
C ASP A 273 -18.57 19.95 -5.72
N LEU A 274 -18.56 19.11 -4.68
CA LEU A 274 -19.59 18.11 -4.45
C LEU A 274 -21.01 18.69 -4.36
N ALA A 275 -21.20 19.95 -3.99
CA ALA A 275 -22.52 20.58 -3.98
C ALA A 275 -23.12 20.67 -5.39
N LYS A 276 -22.28 20.76 -6.44
CA LYS A 276 -22.71 20.72 -7.84
C LYS A 276 -23.06 19.31 -8.29
N TRP A 277 -22.75 18.30 -7.51
CA TRP A 277 -23.09 16.90 -7.75
C TRP A 277 -24.36 16.48 -7.00
N SER A 278 -25.03 17.39 -6.29
CA SER A 278 -26.29 17.06 -5.63
C SER A 278 -27.43 16.80 -6.61
N ARG A 279 -28.24 15.77 -6.33
CA ARG A 279 -29.50 15.46 -7.01
C ARG A 279 -30.63 15.49 -6.00
N ASN A 280 -31.75 16.11 -6.35
CA ASN A 280 -32.92 16.23 -5.48
C ASN A 280 -32.61 16.73 -4.05
N GLY A 281 -31.62 17.63 -3.93
CA GLY A 281 -31.20 18.21 -2.65
C GLY A 281 -30.28 17.33 -1.82
N GLN A 282 -29.79 16.21 -2.37
CA GLN A 282 -28.89 15.27 -1.70
C GLN A 282 -27.55 15.21 -2.43
N SER A 283 -26.46 15.49 -1.72
CA SER A 283 -25.09 15.30 -2.21
C SER A 283 -24.73 13.80 -2.26
N PRO A 284 -23.71 13.40 -3.05
CA PRO A 284 -23.25 12.02 -3.08
C PRO A 284 -22.92 11.41 -1.72
N SER A 285 -22.21 12.14 -0.86
CA SER A 285 -21.87 11.69 0.50
C SER A 285 -23.12 11.53 1.38
N GLU A 286 -24.10 12.42 1.25
CA GLU A 286 -25.39 12.29 1.96
C GLU A 286 -26.21 11.11 1.44
N ALA A 287 -26.11 10.78 0.15
CA ALA A 287 -26.75 9.61 -0.44
C ALA A 287 -26.16 8.31 0.12
N ILE A 288 -24.84 8.22 0.25
CA ILE A 288 -24.18 7.08 0.91
C ILE A 288 -24.68 6.92 2.35
N LEU A 289 -24.80 8.02 3.10
CA LEU A 289 -25.25 8.00 4.50
C LEU A 289 -26.71 7.57 4.69
N THR A 290 -27.54 7.51 3.64
CA THR A 290 -28.89 6.92 3.78
C THR A 290 -28.85 5.41 3.95
N GLN A 291 -27.72 4.76 3.64
CA GLN A 291 -27.50 3.33 3.83
C GLN A 291 -26.87 3.00 5.19
N LEU A 292 -26.75 3.97 6.09
CA LEU A 292 -26.30 3.75 7.47
C LEU A 292 -27.31 2.88 8.23
N GLN A 293 -26.85 1.75 8.74
CA GLN A 293 -27.62 0.81 9.54
C GLN A 293 -27.56 1.18 11.04
N PRO A 294 -28.51 0.68 11.86
CA PRO A 294 -28.53 0.95 13.31
C PRO A 294 -27.28 0.50 14.07
N ASP A 295 -26.57 -0.51 13.57
CA ASP A 295 -25.32 -1.03 14.17
C ASP A 295 -24.08 -0.25 13.73
N GLY A 296 -24.22 0.71 12.82
CA GLY A 296 -23.13 1.54 12.30
C GLY A 296 -22.54 1.07 10.97
N SER A 297 -22.88 -0.13 10.50
CA SER A 297 -22.51 -0.58 9.15
C SER A 297 -23.16 0.29 8.06
N ILE A 298 -22.53 0.40 6.89
CA ILE A 298 -23.05 1.18 5.76
C ILE A 298 -23.17 0.27 4.55
N GLY A 299 -24.40 0.13 4.03
CA GLY A 299 -24.69 -0.70 2.87
C GLY A 299 -26.18 -1.04 2.73
N GLY A 300 -26.54 -1.48 1.54
CA GLY A 300 -27.88 -1.96 1.21
C GLY A 300 -28.03 -3.47 1.43
N GLU A 301 -28.43 -4.20 0.39
CA GLU A 301 -28.71 -5.65 0.45
C GLU A 301 -27.50 -6.48 0.93
N TYR A 302 -26.28 -6.11 0.55
CA TYR A 302 -25.05 -6.83 0.86
C TYR A 302 -24.19 -6.14 1.93
N VAL A 303 -24.82 -5.47 2.90
CA VAL A 303 -24.11 -4.72 3.96
C VAL A 303 -23.15 -5.62 4.77
N ASN A 304 -21.89 -5.19 4.88
CA ASN A 304 -20.84 -5.84 5.67
C ASN A 304 -19.65 -4.88 5.91
N VAL A 305 -18.54 -5.39 6.45
CA VAL A 305 -17.32 -4.60 6.67
C VAL A 305 -16.76 -4.03 5.38
N TYR A 306 -16.69 -4.82 4.31
CA TYR A 306 -16.23 -4.38 2.99
C TYR A 306 -17.06 -3.20 2.46
N SER A 307 -18.39 -3.33 2.44
CA SER A 307 -19.26 -2.24 1.97
C SER A 307 -19.14 -0.99 2.84
N THR A 308 -18.93 -1.18 4.15
CA THR A 308 -18.74 -0.08 5.09
C THR A 308 -17.44 0.67 4.84
N VAL A 309 -16.32 -0.03 4.61
CA VAL A 309 -15.03 0.63 4.34
C VAL A 309 -15.01 1.33 2.99
N GLU A 310 -15.67 0.78 1.97
CA GLU A 310 -15.80 1.42 0.66
C GLU A 310 -16.69 2.67 0.73
N ALA A 311 -17.80 2.61 1.46
CA ALA A 311 -18.67 3.76 1.71
C ALA A 311 -17.92 4.95 2.33
N LEU A 312 -16.97 4.67 3.24
CA LEU A 312 -16.17 5.72 3.90
C LEU A 312 -15.26 6.49 2.93
N LEU A 313 -14.87 5.91 1.79
CA LEU A 313 -14.11 6.65 0.76
C LEU A 313 -14.92 7.84 0.22
N GLY A 314 -16.24 7.68 0.08
CA GLY A 314 -17.13 8.75 -0.38
C GLY A 314 -17.44 9.81 0.68
N LEU A 315 -16.91 9.66 1.89
CA LEU A 315 -16.96 10.65 2.95
C LEU A 315 -15.63 11.39 3.13
N ALA A 316 -14.67 11.17 2.23
CA ALA A 316 -13.36 11.81 2.28
C ALA A 316 -13.46 13.34 2.31
N LYS A 317 -12.59 13.97 3.10
CA LYS A 317 -12.49 15.43 3.25
C LYS A 317 -11.60 16.09 2.19
N GLY A 318 -10.95 15.29 1.35
CA GLY A 318 -10.02 15.73 0.31
C GLY A 318 -9.44 14.55 -0.47
N PRO A 319 -8.55 14.81 -1.45
CA PRO A 319 -7.84 13.76 -2.16
C PRO A 319 -7.00 12.91 -1.18
N LEU A 320 -6.80 11.62 -1.52
CA LEU A 320 -6.03 10.70 -0.68
C LEU A 320 -4.57 11.13 -0.52
N PHE A 321 -4.00 11.73 -1.56
CA PHE A 321 -2.60 12.15 -1.60
C PHE A 321 -2.50 13.59 -2.08
N SER A 322 -1.50 14.31 -1.59
CA SER A 322 -1.18 15.63 -2.15
C SER A 322 -0.65 15.42 -3.56
N ILE A 323 -1.27 16.06 -4.55
CA ILE A 323 -0.78 16.08 -5.92
C ILE A 323 0.49 16.95 -5.90
N VAL A 324 1.64 16.32 -5.68
CA VAL A 324 2.93 16.98 -5.96
C VAL A 324 3.06 16.94 -7.48
N PRO A 325 3.11 18.09 -8.17
CA PRO A 325 3.33 18.09 -9.61
C PRO A 325 4.63 17.34 -9.90
N PRO A 326 4.70 16.51 -10.97
CA PRO A 326 5.96 16.02 -11.47
C PRO A 326 6.78 17.28 -11.79
N GLN A 327 8.00 17.37 -11.25
CA GLN A 327 8.94 18.34 -11.77
C GLN A 327 9.03 18.10 -13.27
N PRO A 328 8.68 19.08 -14.13
CA PRO A 328 8.70 18.84 -15.56
C PRO A 328 10.11 18.42 -15.97
N ALA A 329 10.21 17.35 -16.74
CA ALA A 329 11.39 17.08 -17.54
C ALA A 329 11.72 18.38 -18.30
N ALA A 330 12.92 18.91 -18.09
CA ALA A 330 13.29 20.24 -18.56
C ALA A 330 13.07 20.35 -20.08
N THR A 331 11.95 20.93 -20.50
CA THR A 331 11.71 21.30 -21.89
C THR A 331 12.16 22.73 -22.11
N ASP A 332 13.08 22.84 -23.06
CA ASP A 332 13.76 24.01 -23.59
C ASP A 332 12.85 25.24 -23.69
N THR A 333 12.79 26.03 -22.61
CA THR A 333 12.22 27.38 -22.64
C THR A 333 13.16 28.31 -21.90
N GLN A 334 13.91 29.04 -22.71
CA GLN A 334 14.85 30.11 -22.41
C GLN A 334 14.43 30.93 -21.16
N MET A 335 15.10 30.66 -20.03
CA MET A 335 14.99 31.46 -18.81
C MET A 335 16.06 32.57 -18.75
N PRO A 336 15.78 33.67 -18.03
CA PRO A 336 16.73 34.73 -17.78
C PRO A 336 17.91 34.21 -16.95
N GLN A 337 19.09 34.67 -17.30
CA GLN A 337 20.37 34.38 -16.65
C GLN A 337 20.33 34.67 -15.14
N ASP A 338 21.00 33.79 -14.38
CA ASP A 338 21.52 33.96 -13.00
C ASP A 338 20.69 33.36 -11.84
N SER A 339 20.70 32.02 -11.74
CA SER A 339 21.20 31.27 -10.57
C SER A 339 21.01 29.75 -10.76
N GLU A 340 22.08 28.98 -10.92
CA GLU A 340 22.03 27.50 -10.89
C GLU A 340 21.51 27.01 -9.52
N PRO A 341 20.69 25.94 -9.47
CA PRO A 341 20.41 25.28 -8.19
C PRO A 341 21.72 24.67 -7.65
N ALA A 342 22.07 25.00 -6.40
CA ALA A 342 23.25 24.46 -5.75
C ALA A 342 23.10 22.94 -5.55
N VAL A 343 23.96 22.16 -6.20
CA VAL A 343 24.06 20.70 -5.98
C VAL A 343 24.83 20.48 -4.68
N SER A 344 24.21 19.78 -3.73
CA SER A 344 24.87 19.34 -2.49
C SER A 344 25.74 18.13 -2.77
N ARG A 345 26.89 18.05 -2.11
CA ARG A 345 27.85 16.94 -2.21
C ARG A 345 28.26 16.49 -0.82
N ALA A 346 28.39 15.19 -0.62
CA ALA A 346 29.00 14.63 0.57
C ALA A 346 29.99 13.54 0.21
N GLY A 347 31.06 13.44 0.99
CA GLY A 347 32.08 12.41 0.86
C GLY A 347 31.68 11.15 1.63
N LEU A 348 31.95 9.99 1.05
CA LEU A 348 31.76 8.69 1.69
C LEU A 348 33.09 7.93 1.69
N VAL A 349 33.49 7.45 2.86
CA VAL A 349 34.68 6.61 3.07
C VAL A 349 34.23 5.23 3.53
N VAL A 350 34.56 4.17 2.80
CA VAL A 350 34.27 2.78 3.21
C VAL A 350 35.57 2.02 3.34
N THR A 351 35.93 1.61 4.57
CA THR A 351 37.16 0.86 4.86
C THR A 351 36.86 -0.64 4.94
N MET A 352 37.55 -1.40 4.10
CA MET A 352 37.43 -2.86 3.96
C MET A 352 38.31 -3.59 4.99
N ALA A 353 38.12 -4.91 5.13
CA ALA A 353 38.85 -5.74 6.09
C ALA A 353 40.38 -5.71 5.91
N ASP A 354 40.86 -5.52 4.68
CA ASP A 354 42.29 -5.45 4.35
C ASP A 354 42.92 -4.06 4.61
N GLY A 355 42.12 -3.11 5.13
CA GLY A 355 42.52 -1.74 5.41
C GLY A 355 42.49 -0.82 4.19
N SER A 356 42.07 -1.30 3.01
CA SER A 356 41.82 -0.44 1.85
C SER A 356 40.53 0.36 2.02
N SER A 357 40.46 1.55 1.41
CA SER A 357 39.27 2.39 1.45
C SER A 357 38.70 2.65 0.05
N LEU A 358 37.39 2.51 -0.08
CA LEU A 358 36.61 3.01 -1.21
C LEU A 358 36.12 4.42 -0.90
N LEU A 359 36.33 5.34 -1.83
CA LEU A 359 35.87 6.73 -1.71
C LEU A 359 34.78 7.00 -2.74
N ARG A 360 33.72 7.71 -2.34
CA ARG A 360 32.65 8.18 -3.24
C ARG A 360 32.31 9.63 -2.91
N CYS A 361 32.31 10.48 -3.93
CA CYS A 361 31.64 11.76 -3.84
C CYS A 361 30.20 11.57 -4.32
N VAL A 362 29.23 11.83 -3.45
CA VAL A 362 27.82 11.60 -3.74
C VAL A 362 27.13 12.95 -3.86
N GLU A 363 26.49 13.16 -5.00
CA GLU A 363 25.70 14.35 -5.30
C GLU A 363 24.23 14.12 -4.96
N PHE A 364 23.60 15.11 -4.33
CA PHE A 364 22.18 15.11 -4.00
C PHE A 364 21.62 16.53 -4.10
N GLN A 365 20.31 16.66 -4.34
CA GLN A 365 19.67 17.96 -4.62
C GLN A 365 18.92 18.51 -3.40
N GLU A 366 18.71 17.66 -2.40
CA GLU A 366 18.13 18.00 -1.12
C GLU A 366 19.12 18.81 -0.25
N GLN A 367 18.57 19.49 0.76
CA GLN A 367 19.38 20.18 1.77
C GLN A 367 20.16 19.19 2.66
N ALA A 368 19.62 17.99 2.85
CA ALA A 368 20.26 16.86 3.53
C ALA A 368 19.61 15.53 3.10
N ILE A 369 20.38 14.44 3.14
CA ILE A 369 19.94 13.04 2.97
C ILE A 369 20.33 12.20 4.19
N SER A 370 19.85 10.97 4.35
CA SER A 370 20.32 10.11 5.45
C SER A 370 21.71 9.53 5.17
N GLY A 371 22.44 9.12 6.21
CA GLY A 371 23.72 8.41 6.08
C GLY A 371 23.62 7.10 5.30
N PHE A 372 22.45 6.45 5.34
CA PHE A 372 22.19 5.26 4.54
C PHE A 372 21.86 5.61 3.08
N ASP A 373 21.11 6.69 2.83
CA ASP A 373 20.84 7.16 1.47
C ASP A 373 22.14 7.59 0.80
N LEU A 374 23.06 8.21 1.55
CA LEU A 374 24.41 8.51 1.07
C LEU A 374 25.15 7.22 0.66
N LEU A 375 25.12 6.19 1.50
CA LEU A 375 25.74 4.89 1.19
C LEU A 375 25.09 4.24 -0.04
N THR A 376 23.77 4.32 -0.18
CA THR A 376 23.02 3.75 -1.30
C THR A 376 23.30 4.49 -2.61
N ALA A 377 23.25 5.83 -2.58
CA ALA A 377 23.52 6.70 -3.73
C ALA A 377 24.99 6.66 -4.19
N SER A 378 25.89 6.11 -3.38
CA SER A 378 27.29 5.88 -3.73
C SER A 378 27.51 4.82 -4.81
N GLY A 379 26.46 4.03 -5.11
CA GLY A 379 26.49 2.97 -6.11
C GLY A 379 27.26 1.71 -5.69
N LEU A 380 27.63 1.59 -4.42
CA LEU A 380 28.22 0.38 -3.86
C LEU A 380 27.16 -0.73 -3.77
N THR A 381 27.58 -1.98 -3.95
CA THR A 381 26.67 -3.14 -3.77
C THR A 381 26.42 -3.34 -2.28
N LEU A 382 25.15 -3.50 -1.86
CA LEU A 382 24.80 -3.64 -0.44
C LEU A 382 23.92 -4.88 -0.21
N GLU A 383 24.16 -5.58 0.90
CA GLU A 383 23.13 -6.41 1.55
C GLU A 383 22.74 -5.79 2.88
N THR A 384 21.43 -5.72 3.13
CA THR A 384 20.87 -5.09 4.32
C THR A 384 19.76 -5.96 4.92
N ALA A 385 19.54 -5.84 6.22
CA ALA A 385 18.40 -6.43 6.90
C ALA A 385 17.76 -5.41 7.84
N VAL A 386 16.43 -5.51 8.01
CA VAL A 386 15.69 -4.64 8.92
C VAL A 386 15.32 -5.43 10.15
N ASP A 387 15.79 -4.98 11.32
CA ASP A 387 15.35 -5.45 12.62
C ASP A 387 14.23 -4.51 13.13
N PRO A 388 13.03 -5.03 13.45
CA PRO A 388 11.89 -4.19 13.87
C PRO A 388 12.13 -3.33 15.12
N LEU A 389 13.14 -3.65 15.94
CA LEU A 389 13.47 -2.93 17.18
C LEU A 389 14.72 -2.06 17.05
N ARG A 390 15.65 -2.41 16.15
CA ARG A 390 16.95 -1.76 15.99
C ARG A 390 17.12 -0.99 14.68
N GLY A 391 16.12 -1.06 13.80
CA GLY A 391 16.16 -0.44 12.49
C GLY A 391 16.96 -1.25 11.48
N MET A 392 17.36 -0.60 10.40
CA MET A 392 18.09 -1.21 9.30
C MET A 392 19.58 -1.36 9.63
N ALA A 393 20.10 -2.56 9.35
CA ALA A 393 21.50 -2.94 9.48
C ALA A 393 22.11 -3.15 8.09
N VAL A 394 23.33 -2.66 7.91
CA VAL A 394 24.17 -2.96 6.74
C VAL A 394 24.95 -4.23 7.03
N CYS A 395 24.70 -5.27 6.24
CA CYS A 395 25.21 -6.63 6.45
C CYS A 395 26.48 -6.84 5.64
N SER A 396 26.47 -6.37 4.38
CA SER A 396 27.65 -6.34 3.53
C SER A 396 27.71 -5.07 2.68
N ILE A 397 28.94 -4.67 2.34
CA ILE A 397 29.24 -3.65 1.33
C ILE A 397 30.23 -4.28 0.34
N GLU A 398 29.92 -4.19 -0.95
CA GLU A 398 30.56 -4.96 -2.01
C GLU A 398 30.54 -6.48 -1.71
N ALA A 399 31.70 -7.12 -1.68
CA ALA A 399 31.83 -8.54 -1.37
C ALA A 399 32.18 -8.80 0.11
N GLU A 400 32.25 -7.76 0.94
CA GLU A 400 32.74 -7.85 2.33
C GLU A 400 31.60 -7.70 3.33
N GLY A 401 31.51 -8.65 4.25
CA GLY A 401 30.53 -8.66 5.33
C GLY A 401 29.76 -9.97 5.45
N CYS A 402 28.58 -9.87 6.04
CA CYS A 402 27.70 -10.99 6.33
C CYS A 402 26.49 -11.04 5.37
N PRO A 403 25.91 -12.22 5.15
CA PRO A 403 24.67 -12.34 4.39
C PRO A 403 23.52 -11.63 5.11
N GLY A 404 22.55 -11.10 4.35
CA GLY A 404 21.37 -10.41 4.89
C GLY A 404 20.53 -11.24 5.86
N SER A 405 20.64 -12.57 5.86
CA SER A 405 19.98 -13.43 6.85
C SER A 405 20.58 -13.37 8.26
N SER A 406 21.81 -12.86 8.39
CA SER A 406 22.51 -12.72 9.68
C SER A 406 23.61 -11.66 9.59
N CYS A 407 23.25 -10.38 9.70
CA CYS A 407 24.19 -9.25 9.51
C CYS A 407 25.32 -9.15 10.55
N PHE A 408 25.19 -9.91 11.64
CA PHE A 408 26.16 -9.99 12.73
C PHE A 408 26.75 -11.41 12.84
N CYS A 409 26.92 -12.09 11.71
CA CYS A 409 27.40 -13.47 11.64
C CYS A 409 28.85 -13.68 12.10
N ASP A 410 29.67 -12.62 12.07
CA ASP A 410 31.11 -12.67 12.33
C ASP A 410 31.54 -11.80 13.52
N MET A 411 30.64 -11.59 14.49
CA MET A 411 30.95 -10.80 15.70
C MET A 411 32.27 -11.29 16.36
N PRO A 412 33.20 -10.38 16.72
CA PRO A 412 33.00 -8.94 16.87
C PRO A 412 33.12 -8.10 15.59
N ASN A 413 33.30 -8.69 14.41
CA ASN A 413 33.33 -7.95 13.15
C ASN A 413 31.92 -7.56 12.68
N TYR A 414 31.74 -6.29 12.33
CA TYR A 414 30.52 -5.73 11.76
C TYR A 414 30.81 -4.45 10.98
N TRP A 415 29.83 -3.97 10.21
CA TRP A 415 29.89 -2.65 9.59
C TRP A 415 29.56 -1.56 10.61
N SER A 416 30.59 -0.85 11.04
CA SER A 416 30.49 0.31 11.93
C SER A 416 30.32 1.61 11.13
N TYR A 417 29.54 2.55 11.66
CA TYR A 417 29.17 3.81 11.00
C TYR A 417 29.71 5.03 11.78
N TRP A 418 30.22 6.03 11.07
CA TRP A 418 31.04 7.11 11.62
C TRP A 418 30.77 8.45 10.94
N HIS A 419 30.84 9.54 11.71
CA HIS A 419 30.76 10.91 11.23
C HIS A 419 32.13 11.59 11.33
N LEU A 420 32.60 12.22 10.26
CA LEU A 420 33.83 13.03 10.35
C LEU A 420 33.47 14.42 10.87
N GLN A 421 33.95 14.76 12.06
CA GLN A 421 33.70 16.05 12.69
C GLN A 421 35.04 16.68 13.10
N GLU A 422 35.30 17.90 12.63
CA GLU A 422 36.53 18.64 12.94
C GLU A 422 37.83 17.85 12.66
N GLY A 423 37.81 17.01 11.62
CA GLY A 423 38.96 16.18 11.21
C GLY A 423 39.20 14.94 12.06
N SER A 424 38.25 14.54 12.91
CA SER A 424 38.29 13.31 13.70
C SER A 424 37.01 12.48 13.51
N TRP A 425 37.13 11.16 13.50
CA TRP A 425 35.97 10.28 13.41
C TRP A 425 35.23 10.21 14.75
N SER A 426 33.91 10.31 14.68
CA SER A 426 33.01 10.06 15.80
C SER A 426 32.14 8.86 15.48
N TYR A 427 32.09 7.88 16.37
CA TYR A 427 31.21 6.73 16.22
C TYR A 427 29.75 7.20 16.25
N ALA A 428 28.95 6.76 15.28
CA ALA A 428 27.55 7.17 15.18
C ALA A 428 26.73 6.59 16.33
N GLY A 429 26.18 7.46 17.19
CA GLY A 429 25.29 7.07 18.29
C GLY A 429 23.88 6.66 17.84
N SER A 430 23.54 6.93 16.58
CA SER A 430 22.29 6.61 15.91
C SER A 430 22.56 5.87 14.59
N GLY A 431 21.58 5.10 14.12
CA GLY A 431 21.70 4.37 12.86
C GLY A 431 21.83 5.30 11.65
N ALA A 432 22.44 4.81 10.57
CA ALA A 432 22.64 5.58 9.34
C ALA A 432 21.33 6.02 8.68
N GLY A 433 20.25 5.26 8.85
CA GLY A 433 18.92 5.64 8.33
C GLY A 433 18.24 6.82 9.04
N THR A 434 18.80 7.33 10.15
CA THR A 434 18.25 8.49 10.88
C THR A 434 19.25 9.63 11.05
N SER A 435 20.49 9.45 10.58
CA SER A 435 21.55 10.46 10.68
C SER A 435 21.52 11.37 9.46
N ALA A 436 21.37 12.68 9.65
CA ALA A 436 21.26 13.64 8.56
C ALA A 436 22.64 14.07 8.04
N VAL A 437 22.83 13.98 6.72
CA VAL A 437 24.05 14.32 5.99
C VAL A 437 23.76 15.53 5.11
N SER A 438 24.53 16.60 5.27
CA SER A 438 24.38 17.86 4.51
C SER A 438 25.57 18.09 3.58
N ASP A 439 25.47 19.11 2.71
CA ASP A 439 26.57 19.51 1.82
C ASP A 439 27.89 19.71 2.57
N GLY A 440 28.99 19.17 2.03
CA GLY A 440 30.33 19.21 2.62
C GLY A 440 30.60 18.15 3.69
N ALA A 441 29.60 17.35 4.10
CA ALA A 441 29.79 16.32 5.12
C ALA A 441 30.66 15.15 4.60
N VAL A 442 31.35 14.46 5.52
CA VAL A 442 32.03 13.21 5.24
C VAL A 442 31.59 12.13 6.22
N GLU A 443 31.11 11.02 5.67
CA GLU A 443 30.56 9.89 6.42
C GLU A 443 31.40 8.64 6.17
N GLY A 444 31.47 7.77 7.17
CA GLY A 444 32.42 6.67 7.22
C GLY A 444 31.77 5.33 7.54
N TRP A 445 32.17 4.28 6.82
CA TRP A 445 31.86 2.89 7.12
C TRP A 445 33.15 2.09 7.27
N SER A 446 33.19 1.17 8.23
CA SER A 446 34.38 0.35 8.47
C SER A 446 33.97 -1.06 8.91
N TRP A 447 34.50 -2.08 8.23
CA TRP A 447 34.31 -3.48 8.59
C TRP A 447 35.38 -3.93 9.58
N GLY A 448 34.95 -4.44 10.74
CA GLY A 448 35.85 -4.98 11.75
C GLY A 448 35.28 -4.79 13.16
N GLU A 449 36.15 -4.72 14.17
CA GLU A 449 35.78 -4.62 15.59
C GLU A 449 35.28 -3.21 16.01
N GLY A 450 34.79 -2.40 15.08
CA GLY A 450 34.45 -1.00 15.30
C GLY A 450 35.67 -0.08 15.34
N THR A 451 36.64 -0.31 14.46
CA THR A 451 37.78 0.59 14.24
C THR A 451 37.39 1.72 13.28
N GLU A 452 37.85 2.94 13.57
CA GLU A 452 37.57 4.10 12.73
C GLU A 452 38.11 3.94 11.29
N PRO A 453 37.41 4.49 10.27
CA PRO A 453 37.89 4.50 8.89
C PRO A 453 39.16 5.33 8.69
N ALA A 454 39.78 5.23 7.52
CA ALA A 454 40.85 6.17 7.14
C ALA A 454 40.32 7.63 7.14
N ILE A 455 41.06 8.56 7.71
CA ILE A 455 40.70 9.99 7.68
C ILE A 455 41.01 10.54 6.29
N VAL A 456 39.96 10.90 5.57
CA VAL A 456 40.00 11.56 4.27
C VAL A 456 38.99 12.71 4.32
N ASP A 457 39.42 13.93 4.03
CA ASP A 457 38.55 15.10 4.11
C ASP A 457 37.69 15.29 2.85
N PHE A 458 36.71 16.20 2.94
CA PHE A 458 35.76 16.45 1.86
C PHE A 458 36.45 16.89 0.56
N ASP A 459 37.45 17.78 0.64
CA ASP A 459 38.14 18.30 -0.53
C ASP A 459 38.97 17.22 -1.24
N GLN A 460 39.50 16.24 -0.49
CA GLN A 460 40.18 15.08 -1.04
C GLN A 460 39.24 14.13 -1.80
N ILE A 461 37.96 14.04 -1.42
CA ILE A 461 36.97 13.15 -2.04
C ILE A 461 36.22 13.87 -3.18
N CYS A 462 35.80 15.10 -2.95
CA CYS A 462 34.86 15.87 -3.79
C CYS A 462 35.47 17.14 -4.42
N GLY A 463 36.75 17.44 -4.17
CA GLY A 463 37.44 18.59 -4.73
C GLY A 463 37.80 18.43 -6.22
N SER A 464 38.19 19.54 -6.86
CA SER A 464 38.54 19.58 -8.29
C SER A 464 39.80 18.79 -8.65
N GLU A 465 40.60 18.40 -7.66
CA GLU A 465 41.75 17.50 -7.80
C GLU A 465 41.53 16.21 -6.99
N SER A 466 40.33 15.62 -7.07
CA SER A 466 40.07 14.32 -6.44
C SER A 466 41.02 13.26 -7.02
N THR A 467 42.04 12.89 -6.24
CA THR A 467 42.94 11.80 -6.58
C THR A 467 42.14 10.50 -6.56
N LEU A 468 41.72 10.03 -7.74
CA LEU A 468 41.30 8.65 -7.97
C LEU A 468 42.43 7.71 -7.54
N TYR A 469 42.40 7.24 -6.29
CA TYR A 469 43.20 6.10 -5.85
C TYR A 469 42.62 4.85 -6.50
N LEU A 470 43.11 4.51 -7.70
CA LEU A 470 42.96 3.19 -8.29
C LEU A 470 43.99 2.22 -7.65
N PRO A 471 43.62 0.95 -7.44
CA PRO A 471 44.30 0.03 -6.53
C PRO A 471 45.68 -0.39 -7.02
N ALA A 472 46.54 -0.80 -6.08
CA ALA A 472 47.82 -1.41 -6.38
C ALA A 472 47.64 -2.75 -7.13
N LEU A 473 48.04 -2.77 -8.40
CA LEU A 473 48.34 -3.99 -9.15
C LEU A 473 49.60 -4.66 -8.56
N ALA A 474 49.45 -5.89 -8.08
CA ALA A 474 50.50 -6.92 -8.02
C ALA A 474 49.81 -8.29 -7.85
N GLY A 475 49.98 -9.32 -8.67
CA GLY A 475 50.77 -9.54 -9.86
C GLY A 475 50.31 -10.86 -10.49
N GLN A 476 50.55 -11.02 -11.80
CA GLN A 476 50.26 -12.23 -12.56
C GLN A 476 51.03 -13.44 -12.04
N SER A 477 50.40 -14.62 -12.08
CA SER A 477 51.01 -15.86 -12.60
C SER A 477 49.94 -16.88 -13.01
N SER A 478 49.93 -17.15 -14.33
CA SER A 478 49.51 -18.35 -15.11
C SER A 478 49.07 -19.61 -14.33
N THR A 479 48.10 -20.44 -14.75
CA THR A 479 47.79 -20.98 -16.10
C THR A 479 46.46 -21.79 -16.03
N PRO A 480 45.85 -22.23 -17.16
CA PRO A 480 44.45 -22.67 -17.26
C PRO A 480 44.26 -24.19 -17.20
N ILE A 481 43.13 -24.66 -16.65
CA ILE A 481 42.55 -25.97 -16.97
C ILE A 481 41.03 -25.83 -17.12
N ALA A 482 40.54 -26.17 -18.31
CA ALA A 482 39.13 -26.39 -18.59
C ALA A 482 38.67 -27.72 -17.97
N GLN A 483 37.47 -27.75 -17.40
CA GLN A 483 36.57 -28.91 -17.53
C GLN A 483 35.13 -28.54 -17.15
N SER A 484 34.23 -28.95 -18.05
CA SER A 484 32.78 -28.99 -17.90
C SER A 484 32.34 -29.85 -16.71
N THR A 485 31.27 -29.45 -16.01
CA THR A 485 30.16 -30.37 -15.65
C THR A 485 28.95 -29.63 -15.08
N SER A 486 27.81 -29.89 -15.72
CA SER A 486 26.42 -29.98 -15.23
C SER A 486 25.85 -28.99 -14.20
N TYR A 487 24.74 -28.37 -14.63
CA TYR A 487 23.57 -28.01 -13.82
C TYR A 487 23.38 -28.90 -12.59
N ASN A 488 23.43 -28.30 -11.40
CA ASN A 488 22.85 -28.89 -10.20
C ASN A 488 21.76 -27.96 -9.65
N LYS A 489 20.54 -28.45 -9.85
CA LYS A 489 19.30 -28.23 -9.11
C LYS A 489 19.54 -27.76 -7.67
N ILE A 490 19.15 -26.52 -7.35
CA ILE A 490 19.08 -26.03 -5.97
C ILE A 490 17.98 -26.81 -5.26
N LEU A 491 18.35 -27.56 -4.22
CA LEU A 491 17.43 -28.19 -3.27
C LEU A 491 16.80 -27.11 -2.39
N LEU A 492 15.47 -27.11 -2.32
CA LEU A 492 14.70 -26.45 -1.28
C LEU A 492 14.98 -27.10 0.09
N PRO A 493 15.03 -26.34 1.19
CA PRO A 493 15.17 -26.91 2.53
C PRO A 493 13.91 -27.71 2.91
N ALA A 494 14.13 -28.87 3.53
CA ALA A 494 13.08 -29.76 4.01
C ALA A 494 12.31 -29.11 5.17
N ILE A 495 11.00 -28.91 4.98
CA ILE A 495 10.07 -28.56 6.05
C ILE A 495 9.80 -29.84 6.84
N GLY A 496 10.10 -29.82 8.14
CA GLY A 496 9.78 -30.91 9.06
C GLY A 496 8.26 -31.12 9.17
N ASN A 497 7.84 -32.38 9.17
CA ASN A 497 6.45 -32.80 9.38
C ASN A 497 5.88 -32.27 10.70
N PRO A 498 4.70 -31.63 10.70
CA PRO A 498 3.87 -31.55 11.88
C PRO A 498 2.97 -32.79 11.97
N THR A 499 3.36 -33.76 12.81
CA THR A 499 2.39 -34.71 13.37
C THR A 499 1.66 -34.05 14.54
N GLN A 500 0.47 -33.51 14.29
CA GLN A 500 -0.70 -33.65 15.17
C GLN A 500 -1.97 -33.48 14.33
N GLN A 501 -2.72 -34.58 14.19
CA GLN A 501 -4.03 -34.62 13.57
C GLN A 501 -5.04 -33.90 14.48
N ASN A 502 -5.63 -32.80 14.00
CA ASN A 502 -7.01 -32.48 14.32
C ASN A 502 -7.84 -32.89 13.11
N GLU A 503 -8.79 -33.82 13.32
CA GLU A 503 -9.73 -34.30 12.30
C GLU A 503 -10.52 -33.13 11.71
N VAL A 504 -10.19 -32.77 10.47
CA VAL A 504 -11.07 -31.97 9.61
C VAL A 504 -12.10 -32.93 9.03
N GLN A 505 -13.39 -32.72 9.34
CA GLN A 505 -14.46 -33.47 8.70
C GLN A 505 -14.44 -33.23 7.18
N PRO A 506 -14.55 -34.27 6.34
CA PRO A 506 -14.51 -34.10 4.90
C PRO A 506 -15.72 -33.29 4.43
N LEU A 507 -15.44 -32.12 3.85
CA LEU A 507 -16.39 -31.31 3.12
C LEU A 507 -17.04 -32.18 2.04
N ASN A 508 -18.37 -32.33 2.11
CA ASN A 508 -19.10 -33.33 1.35
C ASN A 508 -19.33 -32.83 -0.10
N TYR A 509 -18.32 -32.99 -0.96
CA TYR A 509 -18.33 -32.57 -2.38
C TYR A 509 -19.53 -33.12 -3.18
N LEU A 510 -20.13 -34.23 -2.73
CA LEU A 510 -21.32 -34.81 -3.33
C LEU A 510 -22.57 -33.91 -3.16
N LEU A 511 -22.68 -33.18 -2.04
CA LEU A 511 -23.79 -32.27 -1.76
C LEU A 511 -23.69 -30.97 -2.60
N TYR A 512 -22.47 -30.45 -2.78
CA TYR A 512 -22.24 -29.28 -3.64
C TYR A 512 -22.40 -29.61 -5.13
N GLY A 513 -21.90 -30.77 -5.57
CA GLY A 513 -22.07 -31.24 -6.95
C GLY A 513 -23.55 -31.47 -7.31
N THR A 514 -24.35 -32.01 -6.39
CA THR A 514 -25.80 -32.18 -6.60
C THR A 514 -26.55 -30.86 -6.62
N PHE A 515 -26.16 -29.88 -5.80
CA PHE A 515 -26.77 -28.54 -5.80
C PHE A 515 -26.53 -27.79 -7.13
N ILE A 516 -25.29 -27.80 -7.64
CA ILE A 516 -24.94 -27.17 -8.93
C ILE A 516 -25.68 -27.86 -10.08
N PHE A 517 -25.79 -29.19 -10.05
CA PHE A 517 -26.51 -29.95 -11.07
C PHE A 517 -28.02 -29.63 -11.08
N ILE A 518 -28.63 -29.45 -9.91
CA ILE A 518 -30.05 -29.05 -9.79
C ILE A 518 -30.27 -27.63 -10.33
N LEU A 519 -29.37 -26.69 -10.03
CA LEU A 519 -29.42 -25.32 -10.56
C LEU A 519 -29.34 -25.28 -12.08
N LEU A 520 -28.44 -26.05 -12.69
CA LEU A 520 -28.33 -26.18 -14.15
C LEU A 520 -29.59 -26.80 -14.77
N LEU A 521 -30.16 -27.82 -14.13
CA LEU A 521 -31.42 -28.43 -14.57
C LEU A 521 -32.59 -27.44 -14.53
N LEU A 522 -32.70 -26.64 -13.46
CA LEU A 522 -33.73 -25.61 -13.33
C LEU A 522 -33.57 -24.51 -14.38
N LEU A 523 -32.33 -24.11 -14.69
CA LEU A 523 -32.03 -23.12 -15.73
C LEU A 523 -32.42 -23.64 -17.13
N ILE A 524 -32.10 -24.92 -17.43
CA ILE A 524 -32.50 -25.57 -18.68
C ILE A 524 -34.02 -25.66 -18.80
N ILE A 525 -34.71 -26.07 -17.72
CA ILE A 525 -36.17 -26.13 -17.68
C ILE A 525 -36.78 -24.74 -17.91
N PHE A 526 -36.23 -23.69 -17.29
CA PHE A 526 -36.68 -22.31 -17.47
C PHE A 526 -36.54 -21.85 -18.93
N VAL A 527 -35.39 -22.10 -19.56
CA VAL A 527 -35.15 -21.77 -20.98
C VAL A 527 -36.10 -22.52 -21.91
N VAL A 528 -36.37 -23.80 -21.64
CA VAL A 528 -37.30 -24.62 -22.44
C VAL A 528 -38.75 -24.15 -22.27
N ILE A 529 -39.18 -23.78 -21.06
CA ILE A 529 -40.51 -23.23 -20.80
C ILE A 529 -40.68 -21.87 -21.49
N LYS A 530 -39.63 -21.02 -21.46
CA LYS A 530 -39.64 -19.71 -22.12
C LYS A 530 -39.74 -19.83 -23.65
N LYS A 531 -39.05 -20.83 -24.25
CA LYS A 531 -39.14 -21.14 -25.69
C LYS A 531 -40.47 -21.75 -26.14
N LYS A 532 -41.25 -22.38 -25.25
CA LYS A 532 -42.59 -22.90 -25.57
C LYS A 532 -43.72 -21.88 -25.43
N LYS A 533 -43.43 -20.69 -24.90
CA LYS A 533 -44.38 -19.57 -24.73
C LYS A 533 -44.21 -18.46 -25.76
N GLN A 534 -43.29 -18.62 -26.71
CA GLN A 534 -43.21 -17.88 -27.98
C GLN A 534 -43.69 -18.80 -29.09
#